data_AF-A0A0R1TU17-F1
#
_entry.id   AF-A0A0R1TU17-F1
#
_cell.length_a   1.000
_cell.length_b   1.000
_cell.length_c   1.000
_cell.angle_alpha   90.00
_cell.angle_beta   90.00
_cell.angle_gamma   90.00
#
_symmetry.space_group_name_H-M   'P 1'
#
loop_
_entity.id
_entity.type
_entity.pdbx_description
1 polymer ?
#
loop_
_entity_poly.entity_id
_entity_poly.type
_entity_poly.pdbx_seq_one_letter_code
_entity_poly.pdbx_strand_id
1 'polypeptide(L)' 'MKIGAAEIFAGIVAIIAWAFKTTSANEQASRNQMDELNKLDDQSLVRIMDSDPDHSRRMGAKIILENRMKRRRNL' A
#
# COMPACT_ATOMS: atom_id res chain seq x y z
N MET A 1 -36.23 -8.25 -27.03
CA MET A 1 -35.05 -8.53 -26.19
C MET A 1 -35.41 -8.23 -24.74
N LYS A 2 -35.66 -9.26 -23.93
CA LYS A 2 -35.84 -9.09 -22.48
C LYS A 2 -34.48 -9.36 -21.86
N ILE A 3 -33.73 -8.29 -21.54
CA ILE A 3 -32.53 -8.42 -20.71
C ILE A 3 -33.03 -8.98 -19.38
N GLY A 4 -32.69 -10.22 -19.08
CA GLY A 4 -33.17 -10.89 -17.89
C GLY A 4 -32.49 -10.27 -16.68
N ALA A 5 -33.22 -10.04 -15.58
CA ALA A 5 -32.65 -9.50 -14.35
C ALA A 5 -31.36 -10.24 -13.92
N ALA A 6 -31.25 -11.54 -14.23
CA ALA A 6 -30.07 -12.38 -14.01
C ALA A 6 -28.77 -11.84 -14.65
N GLU A 7 -28.83 -11.22 -15.83
CA GLU A 7 -27.64 -10.68 -16.52
C GLU A 7 -27.15 -9.39 -15.85
N ILE A 8 -28.06 -8.59 -15.31
CA ILE A 8 -27.75 -7.35 -14.58
C ILE A 8 -27.12 -7.66 -13.22
N PHE A 9 -27.65 -8.66 -12.49
CA PHE A 9 -27.07 -9.08 -11.20
C PHE A 9 -25.67 -9.68 -11.34
N ALA A 10 -25.42 -10.47 -12.39
CA ALA A 10 -24.10 -11.03 -12.65
C ALA A 10 -23.04 -9.94 -12.90
N GLY A 11 -23.40 -8.90 -13.66
CA GLY A 11 -22.52 -7.75 -13.93
C GLY A 11 -22.14 -6.98 -12.67
N ILE A 12 -23.11 -6.72 -11.77
CA ILE A 12 -22.87 -5.98 -10.52
C ILE A 12 -21.94 -6.78 -9.58
N VAL A 13 -22.18 -8.09 -9.43
CA VAL A 13 -21.34 -8.95 -8.57
C VAL A 13 -19.91 -9.01 -9.08
N ALA A 14 -19.70 -9.08 -10.40
CA ALA A 14 -18.36 -9.11 -10.98
C ALA A 14 -17.58 -7.80 -10.73
N ILE A 15 -18.24 -6.64 -10.82
CA ILE A 15 -17.62 -5.33 -10.54
C ILE A 15 -17.22 -5.23 -9.07
N ILE A 16 -18.08 -5.66 -8.15
CA ILE A 16 -17.79 -5.67 -6.71
C ILE A 16 -16.60 -6.59 -6.41
N ALA A 17 -16.58 -7.80 -6.97
CA ALA A 17 -15.48 -8.74 -6.78
C ALA A 17 -14.15 -8.21 -7.33
N TRP A 18 -14.17 -7.52 -8.48
CA TRP A 18 -12.98 -6.88 -9.03
C TRP A 18 -12.48 -5.74 -8.13
N ALA A 19 -13.38 -4.88 -7.63
CA ALA A 19 -13.03 -3.81 -6.70
C ALA A 19 -12.38 -4.33 -5.41
N PHE A 20 -12.91 -5.42 -4.82
CA PHE A 20 -12.28 -6.07 -3.66
C PHE A 20 -10.92 -6.67 -4.01
N LYS A 21 -10.80 -7.36 -5.15
CA LYS A 21 -9.53 -7.95 -5.60
C LYS A 21 -8.45 -6.87 -5.83
N THR A 22 -8.81 -5.73 -6.40
CA THR A 22 -7.88 -4.61 -6.59
C THR A 22 -7.42 -4.03 -5.26
N THR A 23 -8.32 -3.89 -4.29
CA THR A 23 -7.97 -3.41 -2.95
C THR A 23 -7.03 -4.36 -2.23
N SER A 24 -7.31 -5.67 -2.22
CA SER A 24 -6.48 -6.66 -1.55
C SER A 24 -5.08 -6.77 -2.17
N ALA A 25 -4.97 -6.70 -3.50
CA ALA A 25 -3.68 -6.73 -4.18
C ALA A 25 -2.85 -5.47 -3.88
N ASN A 26 -3.50 -4.30 -3.80
CA ASN A 26 -2.82 -3.04 -3.50
C ASN A 26 -2.39 -2.97 -2.03
N GLU A 27 -3.21 -3.48 -1.10
CA GLU A 27 -2.84 -3.61 0.31
C GLU A 27 -1.65 -4.54 0.50
N GLN A 28 -1.63 -5.68 -0.21
CA GLN A 28 -0.54 -6.64 -0.09
C GLN A 28 0.77 -6.10 -0.68
N ALA A 29 0.71 -5.39 -1.81
CA ALA A 29 1.86 -4.68 -2.37
C ALA A 29 2.39 -3.61 -1.40
N SER A 30 1.49 -2.82 -0.80
CA SER A 30 1.87 -1.80 0.19
C SER A 30 2.50 -2.40 1.45
N ARG A 31 2.02 -3.54 1.92
CA ARG A 31 2.60 -4.26 3.08
C ARG A 31 3.99 -4.78 2.78
N ASN A 32 4.17 -5.45 1.63
CA ASN A 32 5.47 -5.97 1.21
C ASN A 32 6.51 -4.84 1.09
N GLN A 33 6.11 -3.72 0.49
CA GLN A 33 6.94 -2.54 0.38
C GLN A 33 7.32 -1.95 1.76
N MET A 34 6.38 -1.89 2.70
CA MET A 34 6.64 -1.41 4.05
C MET A 34 7.61 -2.32 4.82
N ASP A 35 7.47 -3.65 4.66
CA ASP A 35 8.36 -4.64 5.27
C ASP A 35 9.78 -4.57 4.70
N GLU A 36 9.93 -4.33 3.40
CA GLU A 36 11.23 -4.11 2.76
C GLU A 36 11.89 -2.84 3.28
N LEU A 37 11.15 -1.73 3.35
CA LEU A 37 11.67 -0.46 3.89
C LEU A 37 12.06 -0.62 5.36
N ASN A 38 11.29 -1.38 6.15
CA ASN A 38 11.57 -1.54 7.58
C ASN A 38 12.86 -2.32 7.87
N LYS A 39 13.38 -3.07 6.90
CA LYS A 39 14.68 -3.76 7.00
C LYS A 39 15.87 -2.84 6.73
N LEU A 40 15.65 -1.67 6.12
CA LEU A 40 16.71 -0.73 5.77
C LEU A 40 17.20 0.04 7.00
N ASP A 41 18.46 0.47 6.96
CA ASP A 41 19.03 1.39 7.94
C ASP A 41 18.51 2.83 7.75
N ASP A 42 18.70 3.68 8.77
CA ASP A 42 18.18 5.04 8.76
C ASP A 42 18.77 5.90 7.62
N GLN A 43 20.02 5.67 7.22
CA GLN A 43 20.66 6.42 6.13
C GLN A 43 20.07 6.02 4.76
N SER A 44 19.81 4.74 4.55
CA SER A 44 19.12 4.23 3.37
C SER A 44 17.69 4.76 3.28
N LEU A 45 16.96 4.84 4.40
CA LEU A 45 15.62 5.43 4.45
C LEU A 45 15.62 6.92 4.09
N VAL A 46 16.59 7.69 4.57
CA VAL A 46 16.77 9.10 4.20
C VAL A 46 17.06 9.26 2.70
N ARG A 47 17.94 8.43 2.14
CA ARG A 47 18.21 8.45 0.69
C ARG A 47 16.95 8.18 -0.13
N ILE A 48 16.13 7.22 0.30
CA ILE A 48 14.85 6.93 -0.35
C ILE A 48 13.92 8.13 -0.27
N MET A 49 13.79 8.77 0.89
CA MET A 49 12.99 10.00 1.04
C MET A 49 13.40 11.10 0.06
N ASP A 50 14.70 11.29 -0.15
CA ASP A 50 15.23 12.40 -0.97
C ASP A 50 15.24 12.11 -2.48
N SER A 51 15.44 10.84 -2.89
CA SER A 51 15.77 10.51 -4.27
C SER A 51 14.87 9.47 -4.94
N ASP A 52 13.97 8.81 -4.20
CA ASP A 52 13.11 7.79 -4.78
C ASP A 52 11.98 8.45 -5.62
N PRO A 53 11.79 8.05 -6.89
CA PRO A 53 10.72 8.60 -7.72
C PRO A 53 9.32 8.23 -7.21
N ASP A 54 9.17 7.11 -6.49
CA ASP A 54 7.90 6.65 -5.96
C ASP A 54 7.54 7.41 -4.67
N HIS A 55 6.43 8.15 -4.72
CA HIS A 55 5.92 8.89 -3.57
C HIS A 55 5.53 7.97 -2.41
N SER A 56 4.99 6.77 -2.69
CA SER A 56 4.60 5.80 -1.68
C SER A 56 5.80 5.25 -0.93
N ARG A 57 6.93 5.03 -1.62
CA ARG A 57 8.19 4.59 -0.99
C ARG A 57 8.78 5.67 -0.10
N ARG A 58 8.79 6.92 -0.57
CA ARG A 58 9.21 8.09 0.23
C ARG A 58 8.38 8.25 1.50
N MET A 59 7.06 8.14 1.38
CA MET A 59 6.16 8.24 2.52
C MET A 59 6.35 7.09 3.51
N GLY A 60 6.46 5.85 3.01
CA GLY A 60 6.75 4.67 3.84
C GLY A 60 8.05 4.82 4.61
N ALA A 61 9.11 5.28 3.94
CA ALA A 61 10.42 5.51 4.56
C ALA A 61 10.35 6.57 5.67
N LYS A 62 9.65 7.68 5.42
CA LYS A 62 9.42 8.74 6.41
C LYS A 62 8.71 8.22 7.66
N ILE A 63 7.62 7.47 7.50
CA ILE A 63 6.85 6.90 8.62
C ILE A 63 7.72 5.98 9.48
N ILE A 64 8.54 5.13 8.85
CA ILE A 64 9.44 4.22 9.56
C ILE A 64 10.47 5.02 10.37
N LEU A 65 11.09 6.04 9.76
CA LEU A 65 12.09 6.89 10.41
C LEU A 65 11.49 7.64 11.61
N GLU A 66 10.29 8.22 11.44
CA GLU A 66 9.56 8.88 12.53
C GLU A 66 9.24 7.92 13.68
N ASN A 67 8.82 6.70 13.37
CA ASN A 67 8.53 5.68 14.38
C ASN A 67 9.81 5.26 15.13
N ARG A 68 10.94 5.10 14.45
CA ARG A 68 12.24 4.82 15.09
C ARG A 68 12.66 5.97 16.01
N MET A 69 12.53 7.22 15.57
CA MET A 69 12.83 8.40 16.37
C MET A 69 11.91 8.56 17.59
N LYS A 70 10.62 8.22 17.45
CA LYS A 70 9.67 8.17 18.58
C LYS A 70 10.07 7.10 19.59
N ARG A 71 10.43 5.89 19.14
CA ARG A 71 10.91 4.82 20.04
C ARG A 71 12.18 5.23 20.80
N ARG A 72 13.15 5.85 20.12
CA ARG A 72 14.38 6.34 20.75
C ARG A 72 14.14 7.46 21.77
N ARG A 73 13.09 8.27 21.60
CA ARG A 73 12.69 9.31 22.57
C ARG A 73 11.96 8.78 23.79
N ASN A 74 11.35 7.60 23.68
CA ASN A 74 10.59 6.95 24.75
C ASN A 74 11.39 5.88 25.51
N LEU A 75 12.68 5.73 25.19
CA LEU A 75 13.67 4.89 25.87
C LEU A 75 14.61 5.79 26.68
#